data_AF-H5YED0-F1
#
_entry.id   AF-H5YED0-F1
#
_cell.length_a   1.000
_cell.length_b   1.000
_cell.length_c   1.000
_cell.angle_alpha   90.00
_cell.angle_beta   90.00
_cell.angle_gamma   90.00
#
_symmetry.space_group_name_H-M   'P 1'
#
loop_
_entity.id
_entity.type
_entity.pdbx_description
1 polymer ?
#
loop_
_entity_poly.entity_id
_entity_poly.type
_entity_poly.pdbx_seq_one_letter_code
_entity_poly.pdbx_strand_id
1 'polypeptide(L)'
;MKALIILSCFAILTSSSVCAQRAADSLPEMTIDCYQSFASKTQFPEHDNKNVGIDSDVLEKPLVRYRLQVVGKTILKIIRDPDRPAFRTEYGKTVWEMKSDFTNKHQIVAWREDKTGGIVRLFTFDFVDLLLSTVDISPARSIAAGIELHVMKCSSTRP
;
A
#
# COMPACT_ATOMS: atom_id res chain seq x y z
N MET A 1 -58.20 -1.28 47.70
CA MET A 1 -58.38 -2.57 46.98
C MET A 1 -58.42 -2.31 45.48
N LYS A 2 -57.79 -3.20 44.70
CA LYS A 2 -57.69 -3.30 43.21
C LYS A 2 -56.56 -2.44 42.58
N ALA A 3 -55.41 -3.02 42.19
CA ALA A 3 -55.12 -3.92 41.05
C ALA A 3 -54.89 -3.11 39.76
N LEU A 4 -53.98 -3.39 38.82
CA LEU A 4 -52.85 -4.31 38.65
C LEU A 4 -52.24 -3.93 37.27
N ILE A 5 -50.90 -3.90 37.15
CA ILE A 5 -50.01 -4.25 36.01
C ILE A 5 -50.33 -3.78 34.57
N ILE A 6 -49.27 -3.35 33.85
CA ILE A 6 -48.89 -3.58 32.42
C ILE A 6 -47.91 -2.43 32.06
N LEU A 7 -46.81 -2.54 31.31
CA LEU A 7 -45.92 -3.59 30.82
C LEU A 7 -44.80 -2.80 30.08
N SER A 8 -43.53 -3.19 30.30
CA SER A 8 -42.37 -3.06 29.38
C SER A 8 -42.39 -2.05 28.22
N CYS A 9 -41.37 -1.18 28.18
CA CYS A 9 -40.56 -0.95 26.97
C CYS A 9 -39.14 -0.49 27.34
N PHE A 10 -38.21 -1.43 27.42
CA PHE A 10 -36.77 -1.16 27.42
C PHE A 10 -36.37 -0.74 26.00
N ALA A 11 -36.23 0.55 25.75
CA ALA A 11 -35.65 1.05 24.51
C ALA A 11 -34.12 0.99 24.62
N ILE A 12 -33.53 -0.15 24.27
CA ILE A 12 -32.09 -0.23 24.03
C ILE A 12 -31.86 0.37 22.63
N LEU A 13 -31.53 1.66 22.60
CA LEU A 13 -30.95 2.30 21.42
C LEU A 13 -29.50 1.80 21.27
N THR A 14 -29.32 0.59 20.73
CA THR A 14 -28.04 0.20 20.14
C THR A 14 -27.85 1.02 18.87
N SER A 15 -27.32 2.23 19.02
CA SER A 15 -26.81 3.00 17.90
C SER A 15 -25.48 2.36 17.49
N SER A 16 -25.55 1.25 16.76
CA SER A 16 -24.42 0.73 15.99
C SER A 16 -24.12 1.73 14.88
N SER A 17 -23.47 2.83 15.25
CA SER A 17 -22.76 3.69 14.32
C SER A 17 -21.57 2.88 13.83
N VAL A 18 -21.81 1.97 12.89
CA VAL A 18 -20.79 1.60 11.93
C VAL A 18 -20.53 2.88 11.17
N CYS A 19 -19.55 3.65 11.64
CA CYS A 19 -18.90 4.65 10.82
C CYS A 19 -18.36 3.89 9.62
N ALA A 20 -19.15 3.83 8.55
CA ALA A 20 -18.60 3.67 7.22
C ALA A 20 -17.63 4.83 7.08
N GLN A 21 -16.33 4.57 7.35
CA GLN A 21 -15.26 5.49 7.01
C GLN A 21 -15.45 5.79 5.53
N ARG A 22 -16.00 6.97 5.22
CA ARG A 22 -16.03 7.47 3.85
C ARG A 22 -14.59 7.42 3.39
N ALA A 23 -14.33 6.64 2.34
CA ALA A 23 -13.09 6.75 1.60
C ALA A 23 -12.89 8.24 1.30
N ALA A 24 -11.69 8.74 1.54
CA ALA A 24 -11.47 10.16 1.37
C ALA A 24 -11.68 10.55 -0.08
N ASP A 25 -12.40 11.65 -0.30
CA ASP A 25 -12.73 12.09 -1.66
C ASP A 25 -11.51 12.66 -2.41
N SER A 26 -10.39 12.87 -1.70
CA SER A 26 -9.18 13.47 -2.27
C SER A 26 -7.90 13.01 -1.57
N LEU A 27 -6.80 13.08 -2.32
CA LEU A 27 -5.44 12.79 -1.90
C LEU A 27 -4.67 14.10 -1.62
N PRO A 28 -3.72 14.10 -0.68
CA PRO A 28 -2.77 15.19 -0.50
C PRO A 28 -1.99 15.47 -1.79
N GLU A 29 -1.90 16.74 -2.17
CA GLU A 29 -1.15 17.13 -3.36
C GLU A 29 0.35 16.91 -3.13
N MET A 30 0.99 16.18 -4.03
CA MET A 30 2.43 15.90 -3.92
C MET A 30 3.07 15.54 -5.26
N THR A 31 4.36 15.85 -5.36
CA THR A 31 5.30 15.27 -6.33
C THR A 31 6.61 15.04 -5.60
N ILE A 32 7.02 13.78 -5.48
CA ILE A 32 8.20 13.38 -4.70
C ILE A 32 8.99 12.32 -5.45
N ASP A 33 10.31 12.33 -5.26
CA ASP A 33 11.20 11.30 -5.78
C ASP A 33 11.58 10.35 -4.63
N CYS A 34 11.58 9.06 -4.94
CA CYS A 34 11.89 7.98 -4.01
C CYS A 34 13.04 7.14 -4.54
N TYR A 35 13.86 6.71 -3.61
CA TYR A 35 15.01 5.85 -3.86
C TYR A 35 14.82 4.56 -3.07
N GLN A 36 15.16 3.43 -3.68
CA GLN A 36 15.14 2.15 -2.99
C GLN A 36 16.13 2.19 -1.83
N SER A 37 15.59 2.09 -0.61
CA SER A 37 16.39 2.10 0.62
C SER A 37 16.63 0.69 1.15
N PHE A 38 15.68 -0.22 0.94
CA PHE A 38 15.76 -1.59 1.43
C PHE A 38 15.00 -2.53 0.49
N ALA A 39 15.56 -3.72 0.28
CA ALA A 39 14.84 -4.82 -0.33
C ALA A 39 15.15 -6.11 0.42
N SER A 40 14.15 -6.98 0.53
CA SER A 40 14.29 -8.30 1.11
C SER A 40 13.44 -9.29 0.34
N LYS A 41 13.94 -10.51 0.23
CA LYS A 41 13.26 -11.59 -0.46
C LYS A 41 13.27 -12.83 0.43
N THR A 42 12.11 -13.45 0.56
CA THR A 42 11.97 -14.75 1.19
C THR A 42 11.29 -15.70 0.21
N GLN A 43 11.79 -16.93 0.13
CA GLN A 43 11.09 -17.98 -0.59
C GLN A 43 10.03 -18.59 0.31
N PHE A 44 8.96 -19.14 -0.28
CA PHE A 44 8.08 -20.00 0.49
C PHE A 44 8.86 -21.27 0.84
N PRO A 45 8.93 -21.66 2.13
CA PRO A 45 9.68 -22.84 2.51
C PRO A 45 9.09 -24.07 1.80
N GLU A 46 9.88 -24.73 0.95
CA GLU A 46 9.60 -26.12 0.55
C GLU A 46 9.85 -27.08 1.73
N HIS A 47 10.65 -26.66 2.73
CA HIS A 47 10.97 -27.37 3.97
C HIS A 47 11.21 -26.39 5.14
N ASP A 48 11.17 -26.88 6.38
CA ASP A 48 11.20 -26.17 7.70
C ASP A 48 12.33 -25.14 7.95
N ASN A 49 13.16 -24.81 6.97
CA ASN A 49 14.20 -23.79 7.09
C ASN A 49 13.61 -22.38 7.03
N LYS A 50 13.50 -21.75 8.21
CA LYS A 50 13.01 -20.38 8.45
C LYS A 50 14.08 -19.30 8.25
N ASN A 51 14.94 -19.44 7.24
CA ASN A 51 16.03 -18.48 7.05
C ASN A 51 15.58 -17.36 6.12
N VAL A 52 15.35 -16.17 6.69
CA VAL A 52 15.16 -14.93 5.94
C VAL A 52 16.54 -14.36 5.63
N GLY A 53 16.93 -14.38 4.35
CA GLY A 53 18.16 -13.76 3.88
C GLY A 53 17.97 -12.27 3.59
N ILE A 54 18.94 -11.45 3.99
CA ILE A 54 19.07 -10.07 3.52
C ILE A 54 20.15 -10.11 2.44
N ASP A 55 19.77 -9.91 1.19
CA ASP A 55 20.70 -9.88 0.07
C ASP A 55 21.25 -8.46 -0.09
N SER A 56 22.52 -8.26 0.26
CA SER A 56 23.23 -6.99 0.11
C SER A 56 23.78 -6.76 -1.30
N ASP A 57 23.78 -7.78 -2.16
CA ASP A 57 24.46 -7.76 -3.47
C ASP A 57 23.70 -6.91 -4.51
N VAL A 58 22.57 -6.31 -4.11
CA VAL A 58 21.73 -5.43 -4.94
C VAL A 58 22.36 -4.04 -5.14
N LEU A 59 23.44 -3.69 -4.44
CA LEU A 59 24.09 -2.37 -4.53
C LEU A 59 24.83 -2.10 -5.85
N GLU A 60 25.19 -3.13 -6.64
CA GLU A 60 25.88 -2.95 -7.93
C GLU A 60 24.93 -2.58 -9.08
N LYS A 61 23.61 -2.77 -8.91
CA LYS A 61 22.63 -2.41 -9.94
C LYS A 61 22.34 -0.90 -9.87
N PRO A 62 22.14 -0.23 -11.03
CA PRO A 62 21.76 1.19 -11.01
C PRO A 62 20.51 1.37 -10.15
N LEU A 63 20.60 2.28 -9.19
CA LEU A 63 19.52 2.59 -8.26
C LEU A 63 18.26 2.95 -9.04
N VAL A 64 17.26 2.08 -8.97
CA VAL A 64 15.94 2.31 -9.58
C VAL A 64 15.30 3.49 -8.87
N ARG A 65 14.94 4.53 -9.63
CA ARG A 65 14.26 5.71 -9.09
C ARG A 65 12.77 5.58 -9.29
N TYR A 66 12.01 6.06 -8.32
CA TYR A 66 10.56 6.14 -8.41
C TYR A 66 10.13 7.59 -8.24
N ARG A 67 9.14 8.03 -9.00
CA ARG A 67 8.47 9.31 -8.80
C ARG A 67 7.02 9.06 -8.45
N LEU A 68 6.57 9.64 -7.34
CA LEU A 68 5.18 9.63 -6.94
C LEU A 68 4.59 10.98 -7.28
N GLN A 69 3.42 10.96 -7.91
CA GLN A 69 2.73 12.17 -8.32
C GLN A 69 1.23 12.03 -8.05
N VAL A 70 0.66 12.99 -7.33
CA VAL A 70 -0.79 13.11 -7.21
C VAL A 70 -1.31 14.06 -8.28
N VAL A 71 -2.18 13.55 -9.15
CA VAL A 71 -2.77 14.29 -10.28
C VAL A 71 -4.23 14.59 -9.95
N GLY A 72 -4.61 15.87 -10.06
CA GLY A 72 -6.00 16.31 -9.85
C GLY A 72 -6.57 15.94 -8.48
N LYS A 73 -5.71 15.75 -7.46
CA LYS A 73 -6.05 15.32 -6.10
C LYS A 73 -6.84 14.01 -6.00
N THR A 74 -6.92 13.22 -7.06
CA THR A 74 -7.76 12.02 -7.12
C THR A 74 -7.01 10.80 -7.63
N ILE A 75 -5.88 10.99 -8.32
CA ILE A 75 -5.08 9.91 -8.89
C ILE A 75 -3.69 9.94 -8.27
N LEU A 76 -3.25 8.81 -7.71
CA LEU A 76 -1.85 8.60 -7.34
C LEU A 76 -1.16 7.83 -8.45
N LYS A 77 -0.09 8.41 -9.00
CA LYS A 77 0.81 7.76 -9.95
C LYS A 77 2.12 7.38 -9.27
N ILE A 78 2.61 6.17 -9.55
CA ILE A 78 3.97 5.71 -9.26
C ILE A 78 4.66 5.48 -10.60
N ILE A 79 5.71 6.23 -10.86
CA ILE A 79 6.50 6.17 -12.09
C ILE A 79 7.86 5.58 -11.75
N ARG A 80 8.14 4.37 -12.23
CA ARG A 80 9.46 3.74 -12.12
C ARG A 80 10.34 4.24 -13.25
N ASP A 81 11.61 4.50 -12.94
CA ASP A 81 12.62 5.02 -13.87
C ASP A 81 12.13 6.23 -14.70
N PRO A 82 11.65 7.31 -14.03
CA PRO A 82 10.98 8.44 -14.71
C PRO A 82 11.85 9.12 -15.77
N ASP A 83 13.17 9.15 -15.55
CA ASP A 83 14.15 9.81 -16.43
C ASP A 83 14.69 8.88 -17.53
N ARG A 84 14.21 7.63 -17.62
CA ARG A 84 14.68 6.63 -18.60
C ARG A 84 13.51 6.07 -19.40
N PRO A 85 13.10 6.73 -20.51
CA PRO A 85 11.89 6.37 -21.26
C PRO A 85 11.81 4.90 -21.66
N ALA A 86 12.93 4.26 -22.01
CA ALA A 86 12.98 2.85 -22.41
C ALA A 86 12.66 1.86 -21.27
N PHE A 87 12.82 2.27 -20.01
CA PHE A 87 12.59 1.44 -18.82
C PHE A 87 11.45 1.98 -17.95
N ARG A 88 10.80 3.06 -18.39
CA ARG A 88 9.75 3.76 -17.66
C ARG A 88 8.52 2.87 -17.57
N THR A 89 8.05 2.62 -16.36
CA THR A 89 6.76 1.97 -16.11
C THR A 89 5.91 2.82 -15.19
N GLU A 90 4.63 2.98 -15.52
CA GLU A 90 3.69 3.79 -14.75
C GLU A 90 2.61 2.90 -14.14
N TYR A 91 2.34 3.15 -12.87
CA TYR A 91 1.22 2.58 -12.13
C TYR A 91 0.36 3.75 -11.67
N GLY A 92 -0.96 3.64 -11.81
CA GLY A 92 -1.86 4.73 -11.47
C GLY A 92 -3.20 4.21 -11.01
N LYS A 93 -3.67 4.71 -9.87
CA LYS A 93 -5.00 4.39 -9.34
C LYS A 93 -5.72 5.64 -8.90
N THR A 94 -7.04 5.64 -9.07
CA THR A 94 -7.93 6.64 -8.48
C THR A 94 -8.16 6.35 -7.00
N VAL A 95 -8.49 7.36 -6.21
CA VAL A 95 -8.78 7.22 -4.77
C VAL A 95 -9.89 6.20 -4.48
N TRP A 96 -10.82 6.02 -5.41
CA TRP A 96 -11.91 5.04 -5.32
C TRP A 96 -11.46 3.59 -5.53
N GLU A 97 -10.32 3.38 -6.19
CA GLU A 97 -9.73 2.05 -6.41
C GLU A 97 -8.74 1.67 -5.31
N MET A 98 -8.49 2.57 -4.34
CA MET A 98 -7.55 2.38 -3.25
C MET A 98 -8.29 2.08 -1.94
N LYS A 99 -7.64 1.32 -1.07
CA LYS A 99 -7.94 1.37 0.36
C LYS A 99 -7.18 2.54 0.96
N SER A 100 -7.83 3.32 1.81
CA SER A 100 -7.24 4.48 2.46
C SER A 100 -7.56 4.49 3.95
N ASP A 101 -6.60 4.85 4.78
CA ASP A 101 -6.81 5.21 6.18
C ASP A 101 -6.24 6.61 6.45
N PHE A 102 -7.14 7.59 6.57
CA PHE A 102 -6.81 8.98 6.90
C PHE A 102 -7.35 9.37 8.28
N THR A 103 -7.66 8.39 9.15
CA THR A 103 -8.16 8.66 10.50
C THR A 103 -7.08 9.09 11.47
N ASN A 104 -5.84 8.71 11.18
CA ASN A 104 -4.67 9.07 11.97
C ASN A 104 -3.79 10.08 11.22
N LYS A 105 -2.74 10.54 11.90
CA LYS A 105 -1.71 11.40 11.28
C LYS A 105 -1.10 10.71 10.06
N HIS A 106 -0.83 9.41 10.17
CA HIS A 106 -0.34 8.58 9.07
C HIS A 106 -1.47 8.33 8.08
N GLN A 107 -1.57 9.23 7.10
CA GLN A 107 -2.47 9.07 5.97
C GLN A 107 -1.86 8.03 5.04
N ILE A 108 -2.48 6.85 4.97
CA ILE A 108 -1.95 5.71 4.23
C ILE A 108 -2.92 5.34 3.11
N VAL A 109 -2.38 5.04 1.93
CA VAL A 109 -3.12 4.45 0.81
C VAL A 109 -2.49 3.14 0.38
N ALA A 110 -3.31 2.22 -0.11
CA ALA A 110 -2.85 0.95 -0.65
C ALA A 110 -3.75 0.42 -1.76
N TRP A 111 -3.15 -0.28 -2.72
CA TRP A 111 -3.89 -1.04 -3.74
C TRP A 111 -3.14 -2.29 -4.17
N ARG A 112 -3.87 -3.15 -4.89
CA ARG A 112 -3.40 -4.42 -5.42
C ARG A 112 -3.37 -4.39 -6.94
N GLU A 113 -2.35 -5.00 -7.52
CA GLU A 113 -2.27 -5.32 -8.95
C GLU A 113 -1.98 -6.81 -9.14
N ASP A 114 -2.74 -7.44 -10.01
CA ASP A 114 -2.46 -8.80 -10.45
C ASP A 114 -1.60 -8.76 -11.72
N LYS A 115 -0.45 -9.42 -11.69
CA LYS A 115 0.51 -9.51 -12.79
C LYS A 115 0.40 -10.85 -13.50
N THR A 116 0.98 -10.90 -14.70
CA THR A 116 1.17 -12.14 -15.45
C THR A 116 1.91 -13.19 -14.61
N GLY A 117 1.53 -14.46 -14.77
CA GLY A 117 2.13 -15.56 -14.00
C GLY A 117 1.56 -15.71 -12.59
N GLY A 118 0.44 -15.05 -12.27
CA GLY A 118 -0.23 -15.16 -10.98
C GLY A 118 0.47 -14.44 -9.83
N ILE A 119 1.40 -13.53 -10.15
CA ILE A 119 2.10 -12.70 -9.18
C ILE A 119 1.15 -11.59 -8.73
N VAL A 120 1.09 -11.33 -7.42
CA VAL A 120 0.32 -10.22 -6.86
C VAL A 120 1.28 -9.15 -6.39
N ARG A 121 1.12 -7.92 -6.85
CA ARG A 121 1.83 -6.75 -6.34
C ARG A 121 0.92 -5.94 -5.43
N LEU A 122 1.39 -5.61 -4.24
CA LEU A 122 0.76 -4.67 -3.33
C LEU A 122 1.58 -3.38 -3.29
N PHE A 123 0.90 -2.24 -3.38
CA PHE A 123 1.49 -0.93 -3.18
C PHE A 123 0.94 -0.34 -1.89
N THR A 124 1.81 0.25 -1.07
CA THR A 124 1.44 1.03 0.11
C THR A 124 2.24 2.31 0.16
N PHE A 125 1.59 3.44 0.44
CA PHE A 125 2.26 4.71 0.62
C PHE A 125 1.76 5.45 1.86
N ASP A 126 2.70 5.88 2.69
CA ASP A 126 2.46 6.77 3.83
C ASP A 126 2.87 8.21 3.46
N PHE A 127 1.89 9.11 3.45
CA PHE A 127 2.08 10.51 3.08
C PHE A 127 2.89 11.31 4.10
N VAL A 128 2.90 10.91 5.38
CA VAL A 128 3.62 11.61 6.44
C VAL A 128 5.07 11.16 6.52
N ASP A 129 5.28 9.85 6.50
CA ASP A 129 6.63 9.30 6.59
C ASP A 129 7.36 9.33 5.25
N LEU A 130 6.66 9.65 4.16
CA LEU A 130 7.21 9.64 2.80
C LEU A 130 7.86 8.29 2.50
N LEU A 131 7.12 7.23 2.78
CA LEU A 131 7.57 5.84 2.65
C LEU A 131 6.68 5.12 1.64
N LEU A 132 7.28 4.67 0.54
CA LEU A 132 6.64 3.77 -0.41
C LEU A 132 7.11 2.35 -0.13
N SER A 133 6.21 1.39 -0.14
CA SER A 133 6.57 -0.02 -0.21
C SER A 133 5.85 -0.74 -1.33
N THR A 134 6.55 -1.71 -1.91
CA THR A 134 5.97 -2.67 -2.86
C THR A 134 6.24 -4.08 -2.40
N VAL A 135 5.20 -4.90 -2.34
CA VAL A 135 5.31 -6.32 -2.01
C VAL A 135 4.87 -7.14 -3.22
N ASP A 136 5.80 -7.91 -3.78
CA ASP A 136 5.50 -8.89 -4.81
C ASP A 136 5.36 -10.28 -4.17
N ILE A 137 4.22 -10.90 -4.38
CA ILE A 137 3.89 -12.24 -3.91
C ILE A 137 3.79 -13.15 -5.14
N SER A 138 4.78 -14.01 -5.32
CA SER A 138 4.82 -14.98 -6.42
C SER A 138 4.15 -16.28 -5.99
N PRO A 139 3.38 -16.96 -6.86
CA PRO A 139 2.65 -18.16 -6.46
C PRO A 139 3.58 -19.31 -6.07
N ALA A 140 3.15 -20.12 -5.10
CA ALA A 140 3.96 -21.20 -4.51
C ALA A 140 4.47 -22.26 -5.50
N ARG A 141 3.81 -22.41 -6.65
CA ARG A 141 4.18 -23.38 -7.70
C ARG A 141 5.11 -22.80 -8.78
N SER A 142 5.55 -21.55 -8.62
CA SER A 142 6.50 -20.89 -9.53
C SER A 142 7.93 -21.14 -9.09
N ILE A 143 8.87 -21.17 -10.04
CA ILE A 143 10.32 -21.18 -9.76
C ILE A 143 10.73 -19.94 -8.94
N ALA A 144 9.98 -18.85 -9.05
CA ALA A 144 10.18 -17.62 -8.27
C ALA A 144 9.29 -17.53 -7.02
N ALA A 145 8.73 -18.65 -6.53
CA ALA A 145 7.85 -18.69 -5.36
C ALA A 145 8.45 -17.95 -4.16
N GLY A 146 7.67 -17.05 -3.57
CA GLY A 146 8.12 -16.25 -2.44
C GLY A 146 7.50 -14.87 -2.39
N ILE A 147 8.02 -14.08 -1.45
CA ILE A 147 7.63 -12.70 -1.19
C ILE A 147 8.88 -11.83 -1.34
N GLU A 148 8.75 -10.76 -2.12
CA GLU A 148 9.78 -9.75 -2.30
C GLU A 148 9.24 -8.39 -1.85
N LEU A 149 9.85 -7.84 -0.80
CA LEU A 149 9.52 -6.53 -0.24
C LEU A 149 10.56 -5.52 -0.69
N HIS A 150 10.11 -4.42 -1.27
CA HIS A 150 10.91 -3.22 -1.49
C HIS A 150 10.34 -2.09 -0.64
N VAL A 151 11.23 -1.35 0.01
CA VAL A 151 10.91 -0.13 0.74
C VAL A 151 11.75 0.99 0.15
N MET A 152 11.08 2.06 -0.23
CA MET A 152 11.69 3.24 -0.82
C MET A 152 11.45 4.43 0.10
N LYS A 153 12.54 5.13 0.43
CA LYS A 153 12.46 6.42 1.11
C LYS A 153 12.25 7.51 0.08
N CYS A 154 11.22 8.30 0.29
CA CYS A 154 10.89 9.43 -0.57
C CYS A 154 11.32 10.75 0.08
N SER A 155 11.67 11.69 -0.79
CA SER A 155 11.97 13.06 -0.41
C SER A 155 11.23 13.99 -1.34
N SER A 156 10.65 15.06 -0.78
CA SER A 156 10.19 16.17 -1.59
C SER A 156 11.38 16.69 -2.41
N THR A 157 11.20 16.72 -3.73
CA THR A 157 12.07 17.52 -4.59
C THR A 157 11.88 18.96 -4.14
N ARG A 158 12.85 19.52 -3.41
CA ARG A 158 12.85 20.97 -3.24
C ARG A 158 12.86 21.59 -4.64
N PRO A 159 11.97 22.55 -4.92
CA PRO A 159 12.07 23.34 -6.14
C PRO A 159 13.42 24.07 -6.22
#